data_AF-A0A2K3LRR9-F1
#
_entry.id   AF-A0A2K3LRR9-F1
#
_cell.length_a   1.000
_cell.length_b   1.000
_cell.length_c   1.000
_cell.angle_alpha   90.00
_cell.angle_beta   90.00
_cell.angle_gamma   90.00
#
_symmetry.space_group_name_H-M   'P 1'
#
loop_
_entity.id
_entity.type
_entity.pdbx_description
1 polymer ?
#
loop_
_entity_poly.entity_id
_entity_poly.type
_entity_poly.pdbx_seq_one_letter_code
_entity_poly.pdbx_strand_id
1 'polypeptide(L)'
;MIGVIGGGQMGSGIAQLTAMHGIDVCLVDVNSQALSTASSSISSSINRLVSKSQLSQDKASDAFKRLRFTTDLNDLSLADFIIEAIVESEDVKKSLFLQLDKIAKSSAILASNTSSISITRLASSTSRPKQVIGMHFMNPPPVMKLIEIVRGADTSD
;
A
#
# COMPACT_ATOMS: atom_id res chain seq x y z
N MET A 1 -4.48 -10.17 -4.97
CA MET A 1 -4.84 -9.09 -4.02
C MET A 1 -3.61 -8.22 -3.73
N ILE A 2 -3.81 -6.97 -3.31
CA ILE A 2 -2.74 -6.03 -2.96
C ILE A 2 -2.71 -5.81 -1.44
N GLY A 3 -1.53 -5.91 -0.84
CA GLY A 3 -1.28 -5.48 0.53
C GLY A 3 -0.88 -4.00 0.56
N VAL A 4 -1.41 -3.24 1.51
CA VAL A 4 -0.94 -1.87 1.80
C VAL A 4 -0.58 -1.80 3.27
N ILE A 5 0.59 -1.25 3.61
CA ILE A 5 1.08 -1.20 4.99
C ILE A 5 1.19 0.25 5.43
N GLY A 6 0.54 0.58 6.54
CA GLY A 6 0.42 1.93 7.08
C GLY A 6 -0.96 2.54 6.84
N GLY A 7 -1.76 2.69 7.89
CA GLY A 7 -3.09 3.30 7.89
C GLY A 7 -3.07 4.83 7.89
N GLY A 8 -1.92 5.45 7.67
CA GLY A 8 -1.79 6.90 7.56
C GLY A 8 -2.42 7.46 6.28
N GLN A 9 -2.22 8.75 6.04
CA GLN A 9 -2.78 9.46 4.88
C GLN A 9 -2.41 8.81 3.52
N MET A 10 -1.15 8.45 3.33
CA MET A 10 -0.70 7.84 2.08
C MET A 10 -1.26 6.42 1.90
N GLY A 11 -1.09 5.54 2.88
CA GLY A 11 -1.56 4.16 2.73
C GLY A 11 -3.09 4.03 2.66
N SER A 12 -3.85 4.83 3.42
CA SER A 12 -5.31 4.89 3.25
C SER A 12 -5.73 5.38 1.86
N GLY A 13 -5.04 6.40 1.31
CA GLY A 13 -5.28 6.89 -0.04
C GLY A 13 -4.93 5.87 -1.13
N ILE A 14 -3.81 5.16 -0.99
CA ILE A 14 -3.39 4.08 -1.91
C ILE A 14 -4.40 2.92 -1.84
N ALA A 15 -4.83 2.53 -0.64
CA ALA A 15 -5.83 1.48 -0.45
C ALA A 15 -7.17 1.85 -1.10
N GLN A 16 -7.66 3.08 -0.87
CA GLN A 16 -8.86 3.60 -1.54
C GLN A 16 -8.72 3.55 -3.06
N LEU A 17 -7.64 4.11 -3.60
CA LEU A 17 -7.40 4.18 -5.04
C LEU A 17 -7.43 2.78 -5.66
N THR A 18 -6.75 1.83 -5.02
CA THR A 18 -6.66 0.44 -5.49
C THR A 18 -8.03 -0.25 -5.46
N ALA A 19 -8.78 -0.12 -4.35
CA ALA A 19 -10.10 -0.72 -4.20
C ALA A 19 -11.12 -0.15 -5.19
N MET A 20 -11.08 1.15 -5.46
CA MET A 20 -11.93 1.81 -6.47
C MET A 20 -11.68 1.31 -7.90
N HIS A 21 -10.50 0.75 -8.17
CA HIS A 21 -10.16 0.13 -9.45
C HIS A 21 -10.45 -1.38 -9.48
N GLY A 22 -11.23 -1.89 -8.52
CA GLY A 22 -11.75 -3.26 -8.55
C GLY A 22 -10.77 -4.31 -8.04
N ILE A 23 -9.71 -3.92 -7.34
CA ILE A 23 -8.70 -4.83 -6.79
C ILE A 23 -8.94 -5.02 -5.29
N ASP A 24 -8.87 -6.26 -4.81
CA ASP A 24 -8.97 -6.56 -3.37
C ASP A 24 -7.72 -6.08 -2.63
N VAL A 25 -7.94 -5.37 -1.52
CA VAL A 25 -6.89 -4.72 -0.72
C VAL A 25 -6.95 -5.18 0.72
N CYS A 26 -5.80 -5.56 1.26
CA CYS A 26 -5.60 -5.72 2.70
C CYS A 26 -4.74 -4.56 3.22
N LEU A 27 -5.35 -3.65 3.98
CA LEU A 27 -4.66 -2.57 4.67
C LEU A 27 -4.23 -3.04 6.06
N VAL A 28 -2.93 -3.02 6.31
CA VAL A 28 -2.31 -3.45 7.56
C VAL A 28 -1.72 -2.25 8.30
N ASP A 29 -1.98 -2.17 9.60
CA ASP A 29 -1.28 -1.26 10.50
C ASP A 29 -1.16 -1.92 11.88
N VAL A 30 -0.05 -1.67 12.58
CA VAL A 30 0.15 -2.18 13.94
C VAL A 30 -0.81 -1.53 14.95
N ASN A 31 -1.36 -0.37 14.62
CA ASN A 31 -2.29 0.39 15.46
C ASN A 31 -3.72 0.28 14.94
N SER A 32 -4.59 -0.39 15.72
CA SER A 32 -6.01 -0.52 15.40
C SER A 32 -6.75 0.82 15.29
N GLN A 33 -6.32 1.85 16.03
CA GLN A 33 -6.88 3.20 15.93
C GLN A 33 -6.54 3.84 14.58
N ALA A 34 -5.34 3.58 14.04
CA ALA A 34 -4.95 4.04 12.72
C ALA A 34 -5.83 3.39 11.64
N LEU A 35 -6.14 2.09 11.76
CA LEU A 35 -7.06 1.38 10.87
C LEU A 35 -8.49 1.95 10.92
N SER A 36 -9.01 2.24 12.11
CA SER A 36 -10.33 2.87 12.28
C SER A 36 -10.38 4.25 11.62
N THR A 37 -9.31 5.04 11.79
CA THR A 37 -9.15 6.35 11.17
C THR A 37 -9.05 6.24 9.65
N ALA A 38 -8.29 5.26 9.15
CA ALA A 38 -8.16 4.98 7.72
C ALA A 38 -9.52 4.62 7.11
N SER A 39 -10.25 3.68 7.72
CA SER A 39 -11.58 3.26 7.27
C SER A 39 -12.56 4.44 7.19
N SER A 40 -12.58 5.28 8.24
CA SER A 40 -13.42 6.49 8.28
C SER A 40 -13.01 7.51 7.21
N SER A 41 -11.71 7.71 7.01
CA SER A 41 -11.16 8.65 6.03
C SER A 41 -11.45 8.22 4.60
N ILE A 42 -11.24 6.93 4.29
CA ILE A 42 -11.60 6.33 3.01
C ILE A 42 -13.10 6.49 2.78
N SER A 43 -13.92 6.26 3.81
CA SER A 43 -15.36 6.35 3.69
C SER A 43 -15.85 7.76 3.35
N SER A 44 -15.37 8.75 4.10
CA SER A 44 -15.63 10.17 3.82
C SER A 44 -15.17 10.58 2.42
N SER A 45 -13.99 10.14 2.01
CA SER A 45 -13.41 10.43 0.69
C SER A 45 -14.25 9.85 -0.45
N ILE A 46 -14.65 8.58 -0.36
CA ILE A 46 -15.51 7.92 -1.35
C ILE A 46 -16.89 8.62 -1.42
N ASN A 47 -17.51 8.91 -0.28
CA ASN A 47 -18.80 9.61 -0.25
C ASN A 47 -18.73 10.99 -0.89
N ARG A 48 -17.60 11.70 -0.72
CA ARG A 48 -17.36 12.99 -1.39
C ARG A 48 -17.22 12.86 -2.91
N LEU A 49 -16.66 11.75 -3.42
CA LEU A 49 -16.62 11.49 -4.86
C LEU A 49 -18.01 11.18 -5.40
N VAL A 50 -18.84 10.44 -4.65
CA VAL A 50 -20.24 10.19 -5.00
C VAL A 50 -21.05 11.48 -5.02
N SER A 51 -20.92 12.33 -4.00
CA SER A 51 -21.65 13.60 -3.94
C SER A 51 -21.28 14.56 -5.08
N LYS A 52 -20.08 14.42 -5.65
CA LYS A 52 -19.60 15.16 -6.83
C LYS A 52 -19.94 14.48 -8.15
N SER A 53 -20.71 13.39 -8.14
CA SER A 53 -21.01 12.56 -9.32
C SER A 53 -19.76 12.04 -10.05
N GLN A 54 -18.64 11.92 -9.34
CA GLN A 54 -17.37 11.39 -9.87
C GLN A 54 -17.27 9.86 -9.69
N LEU A 55 -18.15 9.29 -8.86
CA LEU A 55 -18.26 7.86 -8.60
C LEU A 55 -19.74 7.50 -8.38
N SER A 56 -20.21 6.38 -8.92
CA SER A 56 -21.57 5.88 -8.65
C SER A 56 -21.66 5.23 -7.27
N GLN A 57 -22.85 5.21 -6.67
CA GLN A 57 -23.09 4.54 -5.38
C GLN A 57 -22.72 3.05 -5.42
N ASP A 58 -22.99 2.35 -6.53
CA ASP A 58 -22.67 0.92 -6.66
C ASP A 58 -21.16 0.67 -6.63
N LYS A 59 -20.40 1.41 -7.45
CA LYS A 59 -18.92 1.38 -7.41
C LYS A 59 -18.36 1.76 -6.05
N ALA A 60 -18.98 2.70 -5.33
CA ALA A 60 -18.58 3.03 -3.97
C ALA A 60 -18.76 1.84 -3.03
N SER A 61 -19.94 1.20 -3.05
CA SER A 61 -20.22 0.00 -2.25
C SER A 61 -19.26 -1.14 -2.57
N ASP A 62 -18.97 -1.37 -3.85
CA ASP A 62 -18.04 -2.41 -4.29
C ASP A 62 -16.62 -2.13 -3.83
N ALA A 63 -16.15 -0.87 -3.90
CA ALA A 63 -14.84 -0.50 -3.38
C ALA A 63 -14.70 -0.81 -1.88
N PHE A 64 -15.73 -0.56 -1.07
CA PHE A 64 -15.67 -0.91 0.35
C PHE A 64 -15.61 -2.41 0.61
N LYS A 65 -16.35 -3.23 -0.14
CA LYS A 65 -16.32 -4.69 0.01
C LYS A 65 -14.94 -5.29 -0.28
N ARG A 66 -14.12 -4.59 -1.05
CA ARG A 66 -12.75 -4.98 -1.40
C ARG A 66 -11.71 -4.60 -0.36
N LEU A 67 -12.06 -3.78 0.63
CA LEU A 67 -11.15 -3.34 1.68
C LEU A 67 -11.26 -4.26 2.90
N ARG A 68 -10.15 -4.90 3.24
CA ARG A 68 -9.96 -5.59 4.51
C ARG A 68 -8.94 -4.83 5.35
N PHE A 69 -9.24 -4.63 6.63
CA PHE A 69 -8.33 -3.99 7.59
C PHE A 69 -7.87 -5.04 8.59
N THR A 70 -6.59 -5.08 8.93
CA THR A 70 -6.03 -6.04 9.88
C THR A 70 -4.79 -5.49 10.57
N THR A 71 -4.49 -6.01 11.75
CA THR A 71 -3.24 -5.72 12.46
C THR A 71 -2.20 -6.82 12.27
N ASP A 72 -2.57 -7.92 11.62
CA ASP A 72 -1.67 -9.06 11.41
C ASP A 72 -1.00 -8.99 10.04
N LEU A 73 0.32 -8.89 10.03
CA LEU A 73 1.11 -8.92 8.79
C LEU A 73 0.96 -10.25 8.03
N ASN A 74 0.70 -11.37 8.71
CA ASN A 74 0.58 -12.69 8.07
C ASN A 74 -0.60 -12.79 7.09
N ASP A 75 -1.60 -11.90 7.22
CA ASP A 75 -2.69 -11.77 6.26
C ASP A 75 -2.21 -11.36 4.85
N LEU A 76 -0.97 -10.87 4.72
CA LEU A 76 -0.34 -10.53 3.45
C LEU A 76 0.36 -11.71 2.76
N SER A 77 0.35 -12.91 3.35
CA SER A 77 1.04 -14.08 2.81
C SER A 77 0.62 -14.47 1.38
N LEU A 78 -0.63 -14.18 1.00
CA LEU A 78 -1.18 -14.45 -0.33
C LEU A 78 -1.11 -13.25 -1.30
N ALA A 79 -0.67 -12.08 -0.83
CA ALA A 79 -0.64 -10.86 -1.64
C ALA A 79 0.32 -11.00 -2.83
N ASP A 80 -0.13 -10.57 -4.02
CA ASP A 80 0.68 -10.51 -5.24
C ASP A 80 1.64 -9.33 -5.22
N PHE A 81 1.24 -8.27 -4.53
CA PHE A 81 1.93 -6.98 -4.51
C PHE A 81 1.71 -6.35 -3.16
N ILE A 82 2.76 -5.83 -2.53
CA ILE A 82 2.69 -5.20 -1.21
C ILE A 82 3.29 -3.80 -1.31
N ILE A 83 2.51 -2.78 -0.94
CA ILE A 83 2.92 -1.37 -0.97
C ILE A 83 3.11 -0.88 0.47
N GLU A 84 4.33 -0.53 0.80
CA GLU A 84 4.73 0.00 2.09
C GLU A 84 4.61 1.53 2.12
N ALA A 85 3.87 2.07 3.09
CA ALA A 85 3.63 3.51 3.29
C ALA A 85 3.62 3.90 4.79
N ILE A 86 4.57 3.36 5.55
CA ILE A 86 4.81 3.64 6.97
C ILE A 86 5.71 4.88 7.15
N VAL A 87 6.03 5.20 8.41
CA VAL A 87 6.97 6.27 8.78
C VAL A 87 8.27 6.22 7.98
N GLU A 88 8.76 7.39 7.59
CA GLU A 88 9.96 7.56 6.78
C GLU A 88 11.23 7.37 7.63
N SER A 89 11.50 6.12 8.03
CA SER A 89 12.69 5.70 8.75
C SER A 89 13.30 4.48 8.08
N GLU A 90 14.58 4.58 7.70
CA GLU A 90 15.29 3.51 6.99
C GLU A 90 15.33 2.21 7.79
N ASP A 91 15.60 2.29 9.10
CA ASP A 91 15.67 1.10 9.97
C ASP A 91 14.31 0.42 10.12
N VAL A 92 13.24 1.20 10.29
CA VAL A 92 11.87 0.67 10.41
C VAL A 92 11.44 -0.01 9.12
N LYS A 93 11.69 0.63 7.97
CA LYS A 93 11.37 0.04 6.66
C LYS A 93 12.22 -1.20 6.37
N LYS A 94 13.53 -1.20 6.63
CA LYS A 94 14.37 -2.39 6.46
C LYS A 94 13.88 -3.56 7.32
N SER A 95 13.53 -3.31 8.58
CA SER A 95 12.97 -4.33 9.46
C SER A 95 11.66 -4.90 8.90
N LEU A 96 10.78 -4.04 8.38
CA LEU A 96 9.55 -4.49 7.74
C LEU A 96 9.82 -5.30 6.46
N PHE A 97 10.69 -4.83 5.57
CA PHE A 97 11.02 -5.54 4.33
C PHE A 97 11.64 -6.93 4.61
N LEU A 98 12.47 -7.06 5.64
CA LEU A 98 12.98 -8.36 6.11
C LEU A 98 11.85 -9.28 6.61
N GLN A 99 10.82 -8.75 7.27
CA GLN A 99 9.66 -9.54 7.69
C GLN A 99 8.81 -9.95 6.49
N LEU A 100 8.55 -9.02 5.56
CA LEU A 100 7.82 -9.29 4.32
C LEU A 100 8.50 -10.33 3.45
N ASP A 101 9.83 -10.33 3.40
CA ASP A 101 10.61 -11.34 2.67
C ASP A 101 10.35 -12.77 3.16
N LYS A 102 9.97 -12.94 4.44
CA LYS A 102 9.66 -14.25 5.02
C LYS A 102 8.21 -14.67 4.81
N ILE A 103 7.28 -13.72 4.89
CA ILE A 103 5.84 -14.04 4.90
C ILE A 103 5.20 -13.96 3.51
N ALA A 104 5.66 -13.06 2.65
CA ALA A 104 5.09 -12.88 1.33
C ALA A 104 5.50 -14.04 0.44
N LYS A 105 4.56 -14.54 -0.36
CA LYS A 105 4.86 -15.57 -1.36
C LYS A 105 6.07 -15.17 -2.22
N SER A 106 6.83 -16.17 -2.69
CA SER A 106 8.09 -15.95 -3.41
C SER A 106 7.93 -15.09 -4.68
N SER A 107 6.75 -15.10 -5.31
CA SER A 107 6.48 -14.30 -6.52
C SER A 107 6.01 -12.87 -6.24
N ALA A 108 5.80 -12.48 -4.97
CA ALA A 108 5.26 -11.16 -4.64
C ALA A 108 6.25 -10.03 -4.89
N ILE A 109 5.76 -8.90 -5.39
CA ILE A 109 6.52 -7.65 -5.49
C ILE A 109 6.36 -6.85 -4.19
N LEU A 110 7.49 -6.34 -3.67
CA LEU A 110 7.53 -5.46 -2.51
C LEU A 110 7.86 -4.04 -2.98
N ALA A 111 6.92 -3.11 -2.84
CA ALA A 111 7.08 -1.73 -3.22
C ALA A 111 7.14 -0.82 -2.00
N SER A 112 8.03 0.17 -2.00
CA SER A 112 8.02 1.25 -1.01
C SER A 112 7.51 2.55 -1.62
N ASN A 113 6.62 3.25 -0.91
CA ASN A 113 6.18 4.61 -1.21
C ASN A 113 7.16 5.68 -0.68
N THR A 114 8.37 5.29 -0.25
CA THR A 114 9.39 6.24 0.23
C THR A 114 9.69 7.33 -0.80
N SER A 115 9.91 8.55 -0.30
CA SER A 115 10.30 9.70 -1.12
C SER A 115 11.80 9.98 -1.07
N SER A 116 12.52 9.36 -0.12
CA SER A 116 13.90 9.76 0.22
C SER A 116 14.87 8.60 0.44
N ILE A 117 14.37 7.40 0.72
CA ILE A 117 15.20 6.24 1.05
C ILE A 117 15.52 5.47 -0.23
N SER A 118 16.79 5.09 -0.38
CA SER A 118 17.25 4.31 -1.53
C SER A 118 16.57 2.95 -1.60
N ILE A 119 15.93 2.64 -2.72
CA ILE A 119 15.33 1.33 -3.00
C ILE A 119 16.38 0.23 -2.97
N THR A 120 17.60 0.48 -3.47
CA THR A 120 18.72 -0.47 -3.37
C THR A 120 19.04 -0.83 -1.92
N ARG A 121 19.02 0.15 -1.00
CA ARG A 121 19.27 -0.09 0.43
C ARG A 121 18.14 -0.85 1.12
N LEU A 122 16.88 -0.62 0.71
CA LEU A 122 15.76 -1.42 1.20
C LEU A 122 15.85 -2.84 0.67
N ALA A 123 16.10 -3.00 -0.62
CA ALA A 123 16.22 -4.29 -1.30
C ALA A 123 17.32 -5.17 -0.70
N SER A 124 18.45 -4.59 -0.29
CA SER A 124 19.57 -5.32 0.33
C SER A 124 19.23 -5.95 1.69
N SER A 125 18.10 -5.61 2.30
CA SER A 125 17.61 -6.26 3.53
C SER A 125 16.82 -7.55 3.26
N THR A 126 16.57 -7.88 2.00
CA THR A 126 15.76 -9.03 1.58
C THR A 126 16.59 -10.04 0.78
N SER A 127 16.11 -11.28 0.69
CA SER A 127 16.64 -12.30 -0.22
C SER A 127 16.11 -12.18 -1.65
N ARG A 128 15.19 -11.22 -1.92
CA ARG A 128 14.50 -11.02 -3.21
C ARG A 128 14.71 -9.63 -3.83
N PRO A 129 15.94 -9.10 -3.91
CA PRO A 129 16.17 -7.71 -4.34
C PRO A 129 15.64 -7.40 -5.76
N LYS A 130 15.52 -8.42 -6.62
CA LYS A 130 14.92 -8.32 -7.96
C LYS A 130 13.44 -7.92 -7.96
N GLN A 131 12.72 -8.23 -6.89
CA GLN A 131 11.28 -8.01 -6.73
C GLN A 131 10.97 -6.83 -5.79
N VAL A 132 11.98 -6.00 -5.49
CA VAL A 132 11.81 -4.80 -4.67
C VAL A 132 11.86 -3.57 -5.57
N ILE A 133 10.85 -2.70 -5.45
CA ILE A 133 10.72 -1.46 -6.23
C ILE A 133 10.39 -0.26 -5.35
N GLY A 134 10.61 0.94 -5.85
CA GLY A 134 9.92 2.13 -5.38
C GLY A 134 8.66 2.36 -6.19
N MET A 135 7.57 2.69 -5.52
CA MET A 135 6.29 3.07 -6.13
C MET A 135 5.80 4.31 -5.41
N HIS A 136 6.35 5.46 -5.79
CA HIS A 136 6.14 6.73 -5.10
C HIS A 136 4.89 7.43 -5.62
N PHE A 137 3.86 7.46 -4.79
CA PHE A 137 2.59 8.13 -5.06
C PHE A 137 2.66 9.59 -4.62
N MET A 138 2.07 10.46 -5.44
CA MET A 138 1.91 11.87 -5.09
C MET A 138 0.71 12.11 -4.16
N ASN A 139 0.84 13.02 -3.21
CA ASN A 139 -0.20 13.33 -2.24
C ASN A 139 -1.21 14.37 -2.77
N PRO A 140 -2.54 14.14 -2.71
CA PRO A 140 -3.24 12.94 -2.24
C PRO A 140 -3.39 11.85 -3.32
N PRO A 141 -3.11 10.56 -3.00
CA PRO A 141 -3.09 9.48 -4.00
C PRO A 141 -4.38 9.32 -4.83
N PRO A 142 -5.60 9.46 -4.28
CA PRO A 142 -6.82 9.32 -5.08
C PRO A 142 -7.04 10.41 -6.13
N VAL A 143 -6.28 11.51 -6.08
CA VAL A 143 -6.45 12.68 -6.96
C VAL A 143 -5.27 12.83 -7.92
N MET A 144 -4.06 12.55 -7.45
CA MET A 144 -2.86 12.71 -8.24
C MET A 144 -2.72 11.58 -9.27
N LYS A 145 -2.28 11.93 -10.48
CA LYS A 145 -2.17 10.98 -11.61
C LYS A 145 -0.78 10.38 -11.79
N LEU A 146 0.23 10.98 -11.16
CA LEU A 146 1.62 10.55 -11.28
C LEU A 146 1.97 9.56 -10.19
N ILE A 147 2.59 8.46 -10.60
CA ILE A 147 3.28 7.50 -9.74
C ILE A 147 4.68 7.36 -10.33
N GLU A 148 5.71 7.58 -9.52
CA GLU A 148 7.09 7.38 -9.93
C GLU A 148 7.50 5.94 -9.59
N ILE A 149 7.88 5.17 -10.61
CA ILE A 149 8.43 3.82 -10.44
C ILE A 149 9.94 3.94 -10.36
N VAL A 150 10.51 3.61 -9.20
CA VAL A 150 11.95 3.74 -8.93
C VAL A 150 12.58 2.35 -8.91
N ARG A 151 13.56 2.14 -9.77
CA ARG A 151 14.34 0.89 -9.82
C ARG A 151 15.49 0.95 -8.81
N GLY A 152 15.63 -0.09 -8.01
CA GLY A 152 16.88 -0.39 -7.31
C GLY A 152 17.91 -0.96 -8.29
N ALA A 153 19.14 -1.16 -7.81
CA ALA A 153 20.24 -1.67 -8.63
C ALA A 153 19.94 -3.06 -9.25
N ASP A 154 19.27 -3.93 -8.50
CA ASP A 154 18.97 -5.31 -8.91
C ASP A 154 17.53 -5.53 -9.37
N THR A 155 16.68 -4.50 -9.35
CA THR A 155 15.27 -4.60 -9.73
C THR A 155 15.12 -5.14 -11.15
N SER A 156 14.39 -6.25 -11.31
CA SER A 156 14.14 -6.85 -12.63
C SER A 156 13.29 -5.94 -13.52
N ASP A 157 13.32 -6.20 -14.83
CA ASP A 157 12.41 -5.57 -15.79
C ASP A 157 10.95 -6.01 -15.61
#